data_AF-A0A3P6RJ41-F1
#
_entry.id   AF-A0A3P6RJ41-F1
#
_cell.length_a   1.000
_cell.length_b   1.000
_cell.length_c   1.000
_cell.angle_alpha   90.00
_cell.angle_beta   90.00
_cell.angle_gamma   90.00
#
_symmetry.space_group_name_H-M   'P 1'
#
loop_
_entity.id
_entity.type
_entity.pdbx_description
1 polymer ?
#
loop_
_entity_poly.entity_id
_entity_poly.type
_entity_poly.pdbx_seq_one_letter_code
_entity_poly.pdbx_strand_id
1 'polypeptide(L)'
;MQDTSYGDAQEIRAWVWQTCTEFGYYQSTDSDTAGPFFGGKPALPVKYYIDECTNIYGSEFNSVTVADAVAKVNAYYGGRDNMQVIRDPSMT
;
A
#
# COMPACT_ATOMS: atom_id res chain seq x y z
N MET A 1 5.99 -13.02 -13.50
CA MET A 1 4.91 -13.15 -12.50
C MET A 1 3.83 -14.11 -13.01
N GLN A 2 4.16 -15.38 -13.26
CA GLN A 2 3.23 -16.37 -13.84
C GLN A 2 2.97 -17.56 -12.91
N ASP A 3 3.64 -17.60 -11.76
CA ASP A 3 3.43 -18.65 -10.77
C ASP A 3 2.17 -18.34 -9.94
N THR A 4 1.19 -19.24 -10.01
CA THR A 4 -0.13 -19.13 -9.38
C THR A 4 -0.31 -20.09 -8.20
N SER A 5 0.72 -20.86 -7.82
CA SER A 5 0.69 -21.74 -6.65
C SER A 5 0.65 -20.94 -5.34
N TYR A 6 0.14 -21.45 -4.23
CA TYR A 6 0.19 -20.70 -2.97
C TYR A 6 1.56 -20.87 -2.29
N GLY A 7 2.21 -19.75 -1.91
CA GLY A 7 3.53 -19.74 -1.28
C GLY A 7 4.04 -18.32 -1.01
N ASP A 8 5.24 -18.20 -0.43
CA ASP A 8 5.82 -16.92 0.02
C ASP A 8 5.90 -15.88 -1.11
N ALA A 9 6.26 -16.33 -2.32
CA ALA A 9 6.37 -15.43 -3.46
C ALA A 9 4.99 -14.87 -3.90
N GLN A 10 3.90 -15.60 -3.65
CA GLN A 10 2.54 -15.22 -3.99
C GLN A 10 1.93 -14.33 -2.93
N GLU A 11 2.21 -14.61 -1.66
CA GLU A 11 1.85 -13.75 -0.54
C GLU A 11 2.38 -12.33 -0.76
N ILE A 12 3.68 -12.18 -1.04
CA ILE A 12 4.30 -10.88 -1.31
C ILE A 12 3.68 -10.22 -2.55
N ARG A 13 3.46 -10.96 -3.65
CA ARG A 13 2.85 -10.39 -4.87
C ARG A 13 1.43 -9.88 -4.63
N ALA A 14 0.63 -10.63 -3.87
CA ALA A 14 -0.73 -10.22 -3.51
C ALA A 14 -0.71 -9.00 -2.57
N TRP A 15 0.26 -8.93 -1.65
CA TRP A 15 0.44 -7.78 -0.77
C TRP A 15 0.83 -6.51 -1.54
N VAL A 16 1.77 -6.61 -2.47
CA VAL A 16 2.19 -5.49 -3.33
C VAL A 16 0.99 -4.98 -4.15
N TRP A 17 0.20 -5.88 -4.75
CA TRP A 17 -1.01 -5.50 -5.47
C TRP A 17 -2.01 -4.75 -4.58
N GLN A 18 -2.37 -5.30 -3.43
CA GLN A 18 -3.32 -4.68 -2.49
C GLN A 18 -2.81 -3.32 -1.99
N THR A 19 -1.51 -3.20 -1.73
CA THR A 19 -0.91 -1.93 -1.33
C THR A 19 -0.99 -0.88 -2.44
N CYS A 20 -0.74 -1.27 -3.70
CA CYS A 20 -0.78 -0.36 -4.86
C CYS A 20 -2.19 0.02 -5.32
N THR A 21 -3.22 -0.73 -4.91
CA THR A 21 -4.59 -0.57 -5.44
C THR A 21 -5.64 -0.28 -4.39
N GLU A 22 -5.31 -0.43 -3.10
CA GLU A 22 -6.25 -0.30 -1.99
C GLU A 22 -5.61 0.42 -0.78
N PHE A 23 -4.64 -0.20 -0.12
CA PHE A 23 -4.26 0.19 1.25
C PHE A 23 -3.17 1.27 1.34
N GLY A 24 -2.30 1.40 0.34
CA GLY A 24 -1.17 2.35 0.38
C GLY A 24 -0.26 2.21 1.61
N TYR A 25 -0.12 0.98 2.16
CA TYR A 25 0.74 0.69 3.30
C TYR A 25 2.21 0.51 2.86
N TYR A 26 3.08 1.44 3.26
CA TYR A 26 4.49 1.44 2.90
C TYR A 26 5.40 1.58 4.13
N GLN A 27 6.45 0.76 4.20
CA GLN A 27 7.46 0.83 5.25
C GLN A 27 8.52 1.88 4.91
N SER A 28 8.16 3.16 5.05
CA SER A 28 9.05 4.28 4.75
C SER A 28 9.82 4.81 5.95
N THR A 29 10.82 5.65 5.68
CA THR A 29 11.67 6.31 6.68
C THR A 29 11.41 7.81 6.72
N ASP A 30 11.35 8.42 7.92
CA ASP A 30 11.09 9.87 8.07
C ASP A 30 11.91 10.53 9.21
N SER A 31 13.03 9.93 9.65
CA SER A 31 13.82 10.50 10.74
C SER A 31 14.65 11.71 10.29
N ASP A 32 14.64 12.78 11.08
CA ASP A 32 15.54 13.93 10.91
C ASP A 32 16.96 13.70 11.46
N THR A 33 17.14 12.70 12.33
CA THR A 33 18.38 12.53 13.10
C THR A 33 19.09 11.20 12.88
N ALA A 34 18.42 10.19 12.30
CA ALA A 34 18.99 8.86 12.11
C ALA A 34 20.05 8.79 10.98
N GLY A 35 20.23 9.87 10.22
CA GLY A 35 21.17 9.90 9.10
C GLY A 35 20.76 8.95 7.96
N PRO A 36 21.57 8.86 6.88
CA PRO A 36 21.15 8.20 5.64
C PRO A 36 21.04 6.68 5.73
N PHE A 37 21.68 6.03 6.70
CA PHE A 37 21.73 4.56 6.78
C PHE A 37 20.76 3.94 7.79
N PHE A 38 20.32 4.69 8.80
CA PHE A 38 19.49 4.16 9.89
C PHE A 38 18.06 4.70 9.88
N GLY A 39 17.56 5.09 8.70
CA GLY A 39 16.18 5.52 8.51
C GLY A 39 15.95 7.02 8.49
N GLY A 40 16.94 7.80 8.03
CA GLY A 40 16.75 9.21 7.72
C GLY A 40 15.79 9.43 6.54
N LYS A 41 15.15 10.60 6.47
CA LYS A 41 14.22 10.99 5.39
C LYS A 41 14.59 10.56 3.96
N PRO A 42 15.84 10.74 3.48
CA PRO A 42 16.18 10.36 2.11
C PRO A 42 16.45 8.86 1.91
N ALA A 43 16.49 8.06 2.98
CA ALA A 43 16.90 6.66 2.91
C ALA A 43 15.88 5.79 2.15
N LEU A 44 14.58 5.92 2.48
CA LEU A 44 13.50 5.15 1.88
C LEU A 44 12.16 5.91 1.95
N PRO A 45 11.98 6.94 1.10
CA PRO A 45 10.76 7.74 1.08
C PRO A 45 9.57 6.93 0.52
N VAL A 46 8.34 7.25 0.94
CA VAL A 46 7.10 6.63 0.42
C VAL A 46 7.04 6.62 -1.11
N LYS A 47 7.55 7.68 -1.75
CA LYS A 47 7.57 7.80 -3.22
C LYS A 47 8.24 6.62 -3.91
N TYR A 48 9.28 6.04 -3.31
CA TYR A 48 9.97 4.87 -3.88
C TYR A 48 8.99 3.72 -4.17
N TYR A 49 8.11 3.40 -3.21
CA TYR A 49 7.14 2.32 -3.37
C TYR A 49 6.01 2.66 -4.35
N ILE A 50 5.60 3.93 -4.42
CA ILE A 50 4.63 4.36 -5.43
C ILE A 50 5.23 4.24 -6.84
N ASP A 51 6.50 4.57 -7.00
CA ASP A 51 7.21 4.40 -8.27
C ASP A 51 7.32 2.90 -8.63
N GLU A 52 7.51 2.01 -7.65
CA GLU A 52 7.42 0.56 -7.87
C GLU A 52 6.04 0.13 -8.37
N CYS A 53 4.95 0.63 -7.78
CA CYS A 53 3.59 0.37 -8.27
C CYS A 53 3.45 0.75 -9.76
N THR A 54 3.94 1.93 -10.12
CA THR A 54 3.95 2.41 -11.51
C THR A 54 4.77 1.49 -12.43
N ASN A 55 5.97 1.10 -11.99
CA ASN A 55 6.88 0.27 -12.79
C ASN A 55 6.37 -1.17 -12.98
N ILE A 56 5.65 -1.71 -12.00
CA ILE A 56 5.16 -3.09 -12.01
C ILE A 56 3.83 -3.19 -12.76
N TYR A 57 2.89 -2.29 -12.49
CA TYR A 57 1.49 -2.43 -12.92
C TYR A 57 1.07 -1.46 -14.03
N GLY A 58 1.81 -0.36 -14.25
CA GLY A 58 1.50 0.63 -15.28
C GLY A 58 1.40 2.06 -14.75
N SER A 59 1.44 3.04 -15.65
CA SER A 59 1.46 4.47 -15.31
C SER A 59 0.20 5.00 -14.63
N GLU A 60 -0.90 4.25 -14.72
CA GLU A 60 -2.13 4.50 -13.99
C GLU A 60 -2.02 4.25 -12.49
N PHE A 61 -1.04 3.47 -12.01
CA PHE A 61 -0.81 3.20 -10.59
C PHE A 61 0.25 4.16 -10.03
N ASN A 62 -0.14 5.42 -9.87
CA ASN A 62 0.72 6.53 -9.45
C ASN A 62 0.22 7.17 -8.15
N SER A 63 0.87 8.24 -7.69
CA SER A 63 0.56 8.85 -6.39
C SER A 63 -0.88 9.34 -6.25
N VAL A 64 -1.51 9.77 -7.35
CA VAL A 64 -2.90 10.25 -7.34
C VAL A 64 -3.84 9.08 -7.15
N THR A 65 -3.70 8.04 -7.96
CA THR A 65 -4.62 6.89 -7.93
C THR A 65 -4.46 6.04 -6.68
N VAL A 66 -3.24 5.90 -6.16
CA VAL A 66 -2.98 5.28 -4.85
C VAL A 66 -3.65 6.08 -3.73
N ALA A 67 -3.52 7.40 -3.72
CA ALA A 67 -4.17 8.23 -2.70
C ALA A 67 -5.71 8.15 -2.77
N ASP A 68 -6.28 8.13 -3.97
CA ASP A 68 -7.72 7.95 -4.18
C ASP A 68 -8.19 6.57 -3.69
N ALA A 69 -7.42 5.52 -3.93
CA ALA A 69 -7.72 4.17 -3.45
C ALA A 69 -7.72 4.11 -1.91
N VAL A 70 -6.70 4.67 -1.27
CA VAL A 70 -6.59 4.77 0.19
C VAL A 70 -7.79 5.52 0.77
N ALA A 71 -8.21 6.61 0.15
CA ALA A 71 -9.38 7.37 0.57
C ALA A 71 -10.66 6.51 0.51
N LYS A 72 -10.85 5.72 -0.57
CA LYS A 72 -12.00 4.82 -0.71
C LYS A 72 -12.00 3.72 0.35
N VAL A 73 -10.87 3.08 0.59
CA VAL A 73 -10.73 2.00 1.59
C VAL A 73 -10.93 2.52 3.00
N ASN A 74 -10.38 3.70 3.33
CA ASN A 74 -10.65 4.36 4.61
C ASN A 74 -12.11 4.76 4.77
N ALA A 75 -12.79 5.19 3.71
CA ALA A 75 -14.23 5.48 3.76
C ALA A 75 -15.06 4.20 3.95
N TYR A 76 -14.65 3.10 3.31
CA TYR A 76 -15.34 1.80 3.39
C TYR A 76 -15.19 1.13 4.75
N TYR A 77 -13.96 1.04 5.28
CA TYR A 77 -13.68 0.41 6.57
C TYR A 77 -13.76 1.38 7.75
N GLY A 78 -13.99 2.68 7.49
CA GLY A 78 -14.09 3.73 8.52
C GLY A 78 -12.76 4.27 9.05
N GLY A 79 -11.63 3.81 8.50
CA GLY A 79 -10.29 4.31 8.84
C GLY A 79 -9.93 4.14 10.32
N ARG A 80 -8.96 4.93 10.79
CA ARG A 80 -8.44 4.84 12.17
C ARG A 80 -9.52 5.09 13.23
N ASP A 81 -10.34 6.12 13.02
CA ASP A 81 -11.20 6.67 14.06
C ASP A 81 -12.62 6.09 14.04
N ASN A 82 -13.06 5.50 12.93
CA ASN A 82 -14.42 4.96 12.78
C ASN A 82 -14.39 3.51 12.30
N MET A 83 -13.37 2.73 12.68
CA MET A 83 -13.20 1.36 12.19
C MET A 83 -14.51 0.58 12.34
N GLN A 84 -15.08 0.26 11.19
CA GLN A 84 -16.38 -0.37 11.08
C GLN A 84 -16.18 -1.89 11.11
N VAL A 85 -16.51 -2.52 12.23
CA VAL A 85 -16.77 -3.97 12.30
C VAL A 85 -18.13 -4.28 11.67
N ILE A 86 -18.32 -3.89 10.40
CA ILE A 86 -19.58 -4.17 9.70
C ILE A 86 -19.60 -5.66 9.37
N ARG A 87 -20.47 -6.41 10.07
CA ARG A 87 -21.19 -7.53 9.46
C ARG A 87 -22.10 -6.91 8.42
N ASP A 88 -21.69 -6.89 7.16
CA ASP A 88 -22.55 -6.41 6.08
C ASP A 88 -23.77 -7.37 5.98
N PRO A 89 -25.00 -6.91 6.24
CA PRO A 89 -26.18 -7.76 6.09
C PRO A 89 -26.48 -8.12 4.63
N SER A 90 -25.81 -7.48 3.66
CA SER A 90 -25.94 -7.76 2.22
C SER A 90 -24.92 -8.78 1.69
N MET A 91 -24.04 -9.30 2.56
CA MET A 91 -23.14 -10.44 2.30
C MET A 91 -23.71 -11.78 2.82
N THR A 92 -25.04 -11.91 2.93
CA THR A 92 -25.77 -13.18 3.10
C THR A 92 -26.71 -13.45 1.93
#